data_AF-A0A2E2MUE8-F1
#
_entry.id   AF-A0A2E2MUE8-F1
#
_cell.length_a   1.000
_cell.length_b   1.000
_cell.length_c   1.000
_cell.angle_alpha   90.00
_cell.angle_beta   90.00
_cell.angle_gamma   90.00
#
_symmetry.space_group_name_H-M   'P 1'
#
loop_
_entity.id
_entity.type
_entity.pdbx_description
1 polymer ?
#
loop_
_entity_poly.entity_id
_entity_poly.type
_entity_poly.pdbx_seq_one_letter_code
_entity_poly.pdbx_strand_id
1 'polypeptide(L)'
;MIKKIISTALIFISINAFAIVVTDEYLSTIEENWLSLEPENAYDFIPEDLSYETYSSPEFQAKLEEAGTMLKDSLEGTDIILAGFMVPIEYDGSDISKFLLVPESGQCIHVPPPPLNQTLLIDMSINPTKFRDLYMPIIVYGKISVGSKSFDIADSGYTLIDATVETLHFSDEEYSYVTEDPHD
;
A
#
# COMPACT_ATOMS: atom_id res chain seq x y z
N MET A 1 6.73 -26.12 60.56
CA MET A 1 7.34 -25.14 59.62
C MET A 1 7.78 -25.89 58.38
N ILE A 2 7.00 -25.87 57.30
CA ILE A 2 7.39 -26.44 55.99
C ILE A 2 7.10 -25.37 54.93
N LYS A 3 8.13 -25.02 54.17
CA LYS A 3 8.17 -23.91 53.21
C LYS A 3 7.35 -24.23 51.95
N LYS A 4 6.73 -23.17 51.41
CA LYS A 4 6.07 -23.08 50.11
C LYS A 4 7.00 -23.47 48.96
N ILE A 5 6.48 -24.17 47.96
CA ILE A 5 6.92 -24.05 46.56
C ILE A 5 5.64 -23.99 45.72
N ILE A 6 5.27 -22.78 45.31
CA ILE A 6 4.23 -22.56 44.30
C ILE A 6 4.99 -22.59 42.97
N SER A 7 4.92 -23.71 42.25
CA SER A 7 5.43 -23.78 40.88
C SER A 7 4.47 -23.06 39.96
N THR A 8 4.79 -21.82 39.60
CA THR A 8 4.13 -21.11 38.51
C THR A 8 4.67 -21.67 37.19
N ALA A 9 3.87 -22.48 36.49
CA ALA A 9 4.19 -22.90 35.13
C ALA A 9 3.95 -21.73 34.17
N LEU A 10 5.02 -21.16 33.63
CA LEU A 10 4.94 -20.24 32.48
C LEU A 10 4.61 -21.08 31.24
N ILE A 11 3.35 -21.02 30.80
CA ILE A 11 2.95 -21.55 29.50
C ILE A 11 3.34 -20.49 28.46
N PHE A 12 4.43 -20.72 27.74
CA PHE A 12 4.72 -20.00 26.52
C PHE A 12 3.74 -20.46 25.45
N ILE A 13 2.69 -19.68 25.21
CA ILE A 13 1.86 -19.82 24.01
C ILE A 13 2.70 -19.22 22.88
N SER A 14 3.43 -20.08 22.16
CA SER A 14 4.03 -19.72 20.88
C SER A 14 2.89 -19.47 19.89
N ILE A 15 2.59 -18.21 19.62
CA ILE A 15 1.72 -17.83 18.51
C ILE A 15 2.51 -18.17 17.26
N ASN A 16 2.16 -19.29 16.60
CA ASN A 16 2.69 -19.57 15.28
C ASN A 16 2.14 -18.50 14.35
N ALA A 17 3.02 -17.65 13.80
CA ALA A 17 2.69 -16.83 12.66
C ALA A 17 2.46 -17.80 11.49
N PHE A 18 1.18 -18.05 11.18
CA PHE A 18 0.85 -18.73 9.94
C PHE A 18 1.15 -17.74 8.81
N ALA A 19 1.98 -18.14 7.85
CA ALA A 19 2.11 -17.40 6.61
C ALA A 19 0.72 -17.31 5.98
N ILE A 20 0.27 -16.09 5.67
CA ILE A 20 -0.99 -15.89 4.97
C ILE A 20 -0.82 -16.52 3.58
N VAL A 21 -1.50 -17.64 3.33
CA VAL A 21 -1.59 -18.19 1.98
C VAL A 21 -2.58 -17.32 1.24
N VAL A 22 -2.06 -16.56 0.29
CA VAL A 22 -2.82 -15.58 -0.48
C VAL A 22 -3.61 -16.33 -1.55
N THR A 23 -4.90 -16.54 -1.31
CA THR A 23 -5.83 -17.15 -2.27
C THR A 23 -6.24 -16.14 -3.35
N ASP A 24 -6.62 -16.60 -4.54
CA ASP A 24 -7.13 -15.73 -5.64
C ASP A 24 -8.28 -14.79 -5.20
N GLU A 25 -9.20 -15.28 -4.36
CA GLU A 25 -10.30 -14.47 -3.82
C GLU A 25 -9.79 -13.33 -2.91
N TYR A 26 -8.78 -13.63 -2.10
CA TYR A 26 -8.13 -12.65 -1.24
C TYR A 26 -7.34 -11.63 -2.06
N LEU A 27 -6.64 -12.07 -3.12
CA LEU A 27 -5.96 -11.18 -4.08
C LEU A 27 -6.93 -10.21 -4.73
N SER A 28 -8.03 -10.71 -5.31
CA SER A 28 -9.07 -9.87 -5.91
C SER A 28 -9.57 -8.83 -4.91
N THR A 29 -9.81 -9.25 -3.67
CA THR A 29 -10.30 -8.34 -2.61
C THR A 29 -9.30 -7.22 -2.31
N ILE A 30 -8.01 -7.55 -2.10
CA ILE A 30 -7.01 -6.55 -1.73
C ILE A 30 -6.58 -5.66 -2.90
N GLU A 31 -6.73 -6.14 -4.15
CA GLU A 31 -6.58 -5.33 -5.37
C GLU A 31 -7.77 -4.36 -5.53
N GLU A 32 -9.00 -4.82 -5.33
CA GLU A 32 -10.21 -4.00 -5.43
C GLU A 32 -10.32 -2.94 -4.31
N ASN A 33 -9.61 -3.11 -3.19
CA ASN A 33 -9.63 -2.12 -2.10
C ASN A 33 -9.13 -0.74 -2.53
N TRP A 34 -8.36 -0.61 -3.61
CA TRP A 34 -8.00 0.70 -4.19
C TRP A 34 -9.23 1.51 -4.63
N LEU A 35 -10.29 0.83 -5.10
CA LEU A 35 -11.56 1.46 -5.47
C LEU A 35 -12.25 2.09 -4.25
N SER A 36 -11.97 1.60 -3.04
CA SER A 36 -12.55 2.16 -1.82
C SER A 36 -12.08 3.60 -1.55
N LEU A 37 -10.93 3.99 -2.10
CA LEU A 37 -10.34 5.34 -2.00
C LEU A 37 -11.03 6.36 -2.90
N GLU A 38 -11.78 5.91 -3.90
CA GLU A 38 -12.47 6.79 -4.83
C GLU A 38 -13.67 7.46 -4.13
N PRO A 39 -13.78 8.80 -4.21
CA PRO A 39 -14.96 9.51 -3.75
C PRO A 39 -16.19 9.13 -4.57
N GLU A 40 -17.36 9.16 -3.94
CA GLU A 40 -18.61 8.86 -4.63
C GLU A 40 -18.81 9.79 -5.84
N ASN A 41 -19.16 9.20 -6.97
CA ASN A 41 -19.44 9.87 -8.24
C ASN A 41 -18.25 10.61 -8.88
N ALA A 42 -17.02 10.48 -8.37
CA ALA A 42 -15.85 11.16 -8.92
C ALA A 42 -15.59 10.78 -10.39
N TYR A 43 -15.86 9.51 -10.74
CA TYR A 43 -15.57 8.95 -12.07
C TYR A 43 -16.83 8.58 -12.87
N ASP A 44 -18.02 9.01 -12.46
CA ASP A 44 -19.31 8.69 -13.13
C ASP A 44 -19.42 9.23 -14.57
N PHE A 45 -18.56 10.18 -14.94
CA PHE A 45 -18.50 10.71 -16.30
C PHE A 45 -17.83 9.74 -17.28
N ILE A 46 -17.16 8.69 -16.79
CA ILE A 46 -16.50 7.69 -17.64
C ILE A 46 -17.58 6.82 -18.29
N PRO A 47 -17.71 6.83 -19.64
CA PRO A 47 -18.67 5.98 -20.32
C PRO A 47 -18.25 4.50 -20.25
N GLU A 48 -19.22 3.59 -20.26
CA GLU A 48 -18.96 2.14 -20.32
C GLU A 48 -18.14 1.75 -21.57
N ASP A 49 -18.42 2.40 -22.71
CA ASP A 49 -17.66 2.24 -23.95
C ASP A 49 -16.74 3.45 -24.17
N LEU A 50 -15.55 3.37 -23.59
CA LEU A 50 -14.54 4.43 -23.70
C LEU A 50 -13.68 4.24 -24.95
N SER A 51 -13.91 5.06 -25.96
CA SER A 51 -13.07 5.10 -27.16
C SER A 51 -11.71 5.78 -26.88
N TYR A 52 -10.69 5.40 -27.65
CA TYR A 52 -9.36 6.06 -27.59
C TYR A 52 -9.42 7.56 -27.89
N GLU A 53 -10.29 7.98 -28.82
CA GLU A 53 -10.49 9.39 -29.17
C GLU A 53 -11.07 10.18 -27.99
N THR A 54 -12.08 9.62 -27.31
CA THR A 54 -12.65 10.20 -26.09
C THR A 54 -11.60 10.27 -24.98
N TYR A 55 -10.92 9.15 -24.70
CA TYR A 55 -9.89 9.08 -23.67
C TYR A 55 -8.79 10.12 -23.90
N SER A 56 -8.30 10.24 -25.13
CA SER A 56 -7.21 11.15 -25.48
C SER A 56 -7.65 12.61 -25.66
N SER A 57 -8.95 12.91 -25.54
CA SER A 57 -9.45 14.27 -25.68
C SER A 57 -9.01 15.15 -24.50
N PRO A 58 -8.64 16.42 -24.72
CA PRO A 58 -8.24 17.32 -23.63
C PRO A 58 -9.34 17.54 -22.58
N GLU A 59 -10.61 17.55 -23.01
CA GLU A 59 -11.75 17.70 -22.09
C GLU A 59 -11.87 16.49 -21.14
N PHE A 60 -11.72 15.28 -21.66
CA PHE A 60 -11.82 14.07 -20.85
C PHE A 60 -10.63 13.93 -19.90
N GLN A 61 -9.41 14.23 -20.38
CA GLN A 61 -8.21 14.24 -19.55
C GLN A 61 -8.31 15.26 -18.40
N ALA A 62 -8.87 16.45 -18.65
CA ALA A 62 -9.10 17.44 -17.59
C ALA A 62 -10.09 16.95 -16.52
N LYS A 63 -11.15 16.22 -16.92
CA LYS A 63 -12.09 15.61 -15.96
C LYS A 63 -11.44 14.49 -15.15
N LEU A 64 -10.59 13.67 -15.76
CA LEU A 64 -9.82 12.64 -15.06
C LEU A 64 -8.86 13.27 -14.03
N GLU A 65 -8.16 14.34 -14.41
CA GLU A 65 -7.28 15.07 -13.50
C GLU A 65 -8.06 15.66 -12.33
N GLU A 66 -9.17 16.35 -12.59
CA GLU A 66 -10.05 16.91 -11.56
C GLU A 66 -10.55 15.83 -10.59
N ALA A 67 -11.10 14.74 -11.11
CA ALA A 67 -11.56 13.60 -10.31
C ALA A 67 -10.42 12.98 -9.48
N GLY A 68 -9.23 12.87 -10.08
CA GLY A 68 -8.01 12.39 -9.43
C GLY A 68 -7.54 13.22 -8.24
N THR A 69 -7.97 14.48 -8.13
CA THR A 69 -7.67 15.35 -6.98
C THR A 69 -8.68 15.24 -5.83
N MET A 70 -9.84 14.61 -6.05
CA MET A 70 -10.89 14.53 -5.05
C MET A 70 -10.56 13.46 -4.00
N LEU A 71 -10.67 13.80 -2.72
CA LEU A 71 -10.43 12.90 -1.60
C LEU A 71 -11.73 12.46 -0.94
N LYS A 72 -11.72 11.26 -0.35
CA LYS A 72 -12.86 10.68 0.34
C LYS A 72 -12.75 10.86 1.84
N ASP A 73 -13.22 12.02 2.33
CA ASP A 73 -13.12 12.43 3.74
C ASP A 73 -13.71 11.41 4.73
N SER A 74 -14.70 10.62 4.31
CA SER A 74 -15.32 9.59 5.15
C SER A 74 -14.36 8.45 5.55
N LEU A 75 -13.19 8.34 4.92
CA LEU A 75 -12.18 7.36 5.27
C LEU A 75 -11.37 7.74 6.51
N GLU A 76 -11.38 9.00 6.95
CA GLU A 76 -10.55 9.45 8.07
C GLU A 76 -10.63 8.52 9.30
N GLY A 77 -9.48 8.02 9.73
CA GLY A 77 -9.33 7.18 10.92
C GLY A 77 -9.81 5.74 10.76
N THR A 78 -10.31 5.35 9.58
CA THR A 78 -10.68 3.96 9.28
C THR A 78 -9.44 3.07 9.11
N ASP A 79 -9.60 1.78 9.33
CA ASP A 79 -8.55 0.80 9.06
C ASP A 79 -8.69 0.33 7.61
N ILE A 80 -7.58 0.29 6.88
CA ILE A 80 -7.53 -0.13 5.47
C ILE A 80 -6.42 -1.15 5.25
N ILE A 81 -6.61 -1.99 4.24
CA ILE A 81 -5.61 -2.92 3.73
C ILE A 81 -5.50 -2.76 2.21
N LEU A 82 -4.28 -2.57 1.71
CA LEU A 82 -4.00 -2.41 0.28
C LEU A 82 -2.84 -3.29 -0.12
N ALA A 83 -2.95 -3.92 -1.30
CA ALA A 83 -1.80 -4.48 -2.00
C ALA A 83 -1.22 -3.44 -2.94
N GLY A 84 0.11 -3.33 -3.06
CA GLY A 84 0.71 -2.39 -3.99
C GLY A 84 2.23 -2.45 -3.99
N PHE A 85 2.85 -1.40 -4.51
CA PHE A 85 4.30 -1.33 -4.71
C PHE A 85 4.91 -0.18 -3.92
N MET A 86 6.09 -0.43 -3.37
CA MET A 86 6.83 0.53 -2.55
C MET A 86 7.64 1.47 -3.44
N VAL A 87 7.47 2.79 -3.27
CA VAL A 87 8.36 3.81 -3.83
C VAL A 87 9.04 4.56 -2.68
N PRO A 88 10.32 4.29 -2.36
CA PRO A 88 11.00 4.87 -1.20
C PRO A 88 11.10 6.40 -1.27
N ILE A 89 10.83 7.07 -0.14
CA ILE A 89 10.96 8.53 0.01
C ILE A 89 12.05 8.87 1.03
N GLU A 90 12.06 8.19 2.18
CA GLU A 90 12.99 8.48 3.27
C GLU A 90 13.54 7.18 3.88
N TYR A 91 14.83 7.18 4.16
CA TYR A 91 15.56 6.07 4.77
C TYR A 91 15.95 6.41 6.22
N ASP A 92 15.87 5.43 7.11
CA ASP A 92 16.52 5.41 8.42
C ASP A 92 17.58 4.30 8.44
N GLY A 93 18.85 4.69 8.24
CA GLY A 93 19.93 3.74 8.02
C GLY A 93 19.72 2.94 6.72
N SER A 94 19.60 1.62 6.85
CA SER A 94 19.28 0.71 5.72
C SER A 94 17.79 0.53 5.48
N ASP A 95 16.95 1.03 6.38
CA ASP A 95 15.52 0.74 6.43
C ASP A 95 14.75 1.97 5.93
N ILE A 96 13.48 1.77 5.57
CA ILE A 96 12.60 2.78 5.00
C ILE A 96 11.70 3.32 6.10
N SER A 97 11.79 4.63 6.35
CA SER A 97 10.94 5.35 7.31
C SER A 97 9.71 5.98 6.64
N LYS A 98 9.78 6.30 5.34
CA LYS A 98 8.65 6.76 4.53
C LYS A 98 8.72 6.25 3.10
N PHE A 99 7.59 5.85 2.55
CA PHE A 99 7.46 5.50 1.14
C PHE A 99 6.07 5.84 0.62
N LEU A 100 5.95 5.97 -0.70
CA LEU A 100 4.65 6.00 -1.36
C LEU A 100 4.24 4.57 -1.73
N LEU A 101 3.00 4.21 -1.40
CA LEU A 101 2.35 3.02 -1.91
C LEU A 101 1.55 3.41 -3.15
N VAL A 102 1.76 2.66 -4.23
CA VAL A 102 1.11 2.86 -5.53
C VAL A 102 0.51 1.53 -6.02
N PRO A 103 -0.58 1.56 -6.81
CA PRO A 103 -1.28 0.33 -7.22
C PRO A 103 -0.49 -0.52 -8.21
N GLU A 104 0.32 0.10 -9.09
CA GLU A 104 1.00 -0.60 -10.19
C GLU A 104 2.52 -0.50 -10.09
N SER A 105 3.19 -1.58 -10.51
CA SER A 105 4.66 -1.65 -10.47
C SER A 105 5.31 -0.59 -11.39
N GLY A 106 6.41 0.00 -10.93
CA GLY A 106 7.18 0.99 -11.70
C GLY A 106 6.57 2.39 -11.79
N GLN A 107 5.41 2.65 -11.17
CA GLN A 107 4.84 4.00 -11.04
C GLN A 107 5.79 4.97 -10.31
N CYS A 108 5.69 6.26 -10.65
CA CYS A 108 6.53 7.38 -10.19
C CYS A 108 7.99 7.38 -10.69
N ILE A 109 8.54 6.24 -11.11
CA ILE A 109 9.94 6.14 -11.56
C ILE A 109 10.05 5.91 -13.08
N HIS A 110 9.27 4.97 -13.62
CA HIS A 110 9.31 4.60 -15.04
C HIS A 110 8.07 5.06 -15.81
N VAL A 111 6.93 5.17 -15.11
CA VAL A 111 5.68 5.69 -15.65
C VAL A 111 5.21 6.88 -14.80
N PRO A 112 4.32 7.74 -15.33
CA PRO A 112 3.78 8.87 -14.57
C PRO A 112 3.21 8.44 -13.21
N PRO A 113 3.24 9.33 -12.20
CA PRO A 113 2.67 9.03 -10.89
C PRO A 113 1.15 8.81 -10.99
N PRO A 114 0.57 8.00 -10.09
CA PRO A 114 -0.89 7.88 -9.99
C PRO A 114 -1.53 9.22 -9.57
N PRO A 115 -2.86 9.34 -9.74
CA PRO A 115 -3.62 10.43 -9.15
C PRO A 115 -3.40 10.60 -7.64
N LEU A 116 -3.71 11.79 -7.13
CA LEU A 116 -3.61 12.13 -5.70
C LEU A 116 -4.41 11.14 -4.84
N ASN A 117 -5.63 10.81 -5.26
CA ASN A 117 -6.52 9.86 -4.59
C ASN A 117 -6.18 8.38 -4.81
N GLN A 118 -5.09 8.08 -5.51
CA GLN A 118 -4.56 6.73 -5.79
C GLN A 118 -3.08 6.62 -5.40
N THR A 119 -2.60 7.50 -4.52
CA THR A 119 -1.23 7.49 -3.99
C THR A 119 -1.27 7.69 -2.48
N LEU A 120 -0.65 6.79 -1.71
CA LEU A 120 -0.64 6.87 -0.24
C LEU A 120 0.77 7.01 0.29
N LEU A 121 1.01 7.96 1.18
CA LEU A 121 2.18 7.99 2.02
C LEU A 121 2.04 6.91 3.10
N ILE A 122 3.01 6.02 3.22
CA ILE A 122 3.09 5.10 4.36
C ILE A 122 4.14 5.64 5.32
N ASP A 123 3.70 5.99 6.53
CA ASP A 123 4.57 6.50 7.60
C ASP A 123 5.05 5.35 8.50
N MET A 124 6.31 4.97 8.32
CA MET A 124 7.01 3.95 9.10
C MET A 124 8.02 4.58 10.07
N SER A 125 7.85 5.86 10.45
CA SER A 125 8.83 6.59 11.28
C SER A 125 9.04 5.98 12.67
N ILE A 126 8.06 5.23 13.20
CA ILE A 126 8.16 4.55 14.51
C ILE A 126 8.85 3.19 14.39
N ASN A 127 8.54 2.43 13.33
CA ASN A 127 9.07 1.10 13.07
C ASN A 127 9.48 1.00 11.59
N PRO A 128 10.68 1.48 11.20
CA PRO A 128 11.13 1.42 9.82
C PRO A 128 11.07 0.01 9.24
N THR A 129 10.68 -0.10 7.97
CA THR A 129 10.55 -1.39 7.28
C THR A 129 11.73 -1.63 6.35
N LYS A 130 12.07 -2.89 6.09
CA LYS A 130 13.10 -3.22 5.11
C LYS A 130 12.65 -2.79 3.70
N PHE A 131 13.57 -2.35 2.86
CA PHE A 131 13.30 -2.09 1.45
C PHE A 131 12.69 -3.33 0.74
N ARG A 132 11.78 -3.09 -0.20
CA ARG A 132 11.32 -4.08 -1.19
C ARG A 132 11.52 -3.48 -2.57
N ASP A 133 11.93 -4.31 -3.52
CA ASP A 133 12.13 -3.90 -4.91
C ASP A 133 10.85 -3.29 -5.50
N LEU A 134 10.99 -2.35 -6.45
CA LEU A 134 9.88 -1.62 -7.08
C LEU A 134 8.88 -2.53 -7.82
N TYR A 135 9.27 -3.77 -8.13
CA TYR A 135 8.43 -4.78 -8.78
C TYR A 135 7.95 -5.88 -7.84
N MET A 136 8.27 -5.80 -6.54
CA MET A 136 7.82 -6.75 -5.53
C MET A 136 6.56 -6.22 -4.83
N PRO A 137 5.42 -6.91 -4.97
CA PRO A 137 4.19 -6.45 -4.32
C PRO A 137 4.26 -6.66 -2.81
N ILE A 138 3.64 -5.74 -2.09
CA ILE A 138 3.51 -5.73 -0.63
C ILE A 138 2.05 -5.56 -0.22
N ILE A 139 1.69 -6.07 0.95
CA ILE A 139 0.46 -5.71 1.65
C ILE A 139 0.80 -4.66 2.70
N VAL A 140 0.02 -3.60 2.75
CA VAL A 140 0.08 -2.61 3.83
C VAL A 140 -1.27 -2.55 4.52
N TYR A 141 -1.25 -2.73 5.84
CA TYR A 141 -2.40 -2.52 6.72
C TYR A 141 -2.11 -1.32 7.62
N GLY A 142 -3.10 -0.47 7.88
CA GLY A 142 -2.92 0.64 8.81
C GLY A 142 -4.16 1.51 8.93
N LYS A 143 -4.03 2.59 9.71
CA LYS A 143 -5.07 3.59 9.87
C LYS A 143 -4.86 4.72 8.89
N ILE A 144 -5.88 5.03 8.10
CA ILE A 144 -5.80 6.06 7.07
C ILE A 144 -6.08 7.45 7.66
N SER A 145 -5.33 8.44 7.21
CA SER A 145 -5.58 9.87 7.40
C SER A 145 -5.68 10.55 6.05
N VAL A 146 -6.70 11.35 5.86
CA VAL A 146 -7.07 12.04 4.62
C VAL A 146 -6.40 13.41 4.60
N GLY A 147 -5.67 13.68 3.53
CA GLY A 147 -5.04 14.97 3.31
C GLY A 147 -3.81 14.89 2.43
N SER A 148 -3.53 15.99 1.73
CA SER A 148 -2.47 16.03 0.73
C SER A 148 -1.08 16.18 1.36
N LYS A 149 -0.12 15.42 0.83
CA LYS A 149 1.33 15.56 1.04
C LYS A 149 2.02 15.60 -0.31
N SER A 150 2.99 16.51 -0.45
CA SER A 150 3.74 16.68 -1.69
C SER A 150 5.17 16.20 -1.54
N PHE A 151 5.66 15.49 -2.56
CA PHE A 151 7.02 15.01 -2.69
C PHE A 151 7.53 15.31 -4.11
N ASP A 152 8.84 15.25 -4.31
CA ASP A 152 9.45 15.60 -5.60
C ASP A 152 8.96 14.73 -6.78
N ILE A 153 8.49 13.52 -6.50
CA ILE A 153 8.09 12.52 -7.51
C ILE A 153 6.57 12.37 -7.67
N ALA A 154 5.79 12.72 -6.66
CA ALA A 154 4.33 12.58 -6.65
C ALA A 154 3.70 13.30 -5.46
N ASP A 155 2.42 13.64 -5.60
CA ASP A 155 1.57 14.02 -4.48
C ASP A 155 0.77 12.80 -3.98
N SER A 156 0.50 12.77 -2.68
CA SER A 156 -0.31 11.74 -2.04
C SER A 156 -1.51 12.37 -1.34
N GLY A 157 -2.70 11.80 -1.54
CA GLY A 157 -3.95 12.24 -0.93
C GLY A 157 -4.26 11.63 0.43
N TYR A 158 -3.50 10.60 0.81
CA TYR A 158 -3.75 9.82 2.02
C TYR A 158 -2.44 9.46 2.71
N THR A 159 -2.47 9.33 4.02
CA THR A 159 -1.35 8.79 4.80
C THR A 159 -1.81 7.59 5.59
N LEU A 160 -1.08 6.48 5.57
CA LEU A 160 -1.26 5.39 6.53
C LEU A 160 -0.31 5.58 7.71
N ILE A 161 -0.90 5.58 8.90
CA ILE A 161 -0.19 5.54 10.19
C ILE A 161 -0.45 4.19 10.87
N ASP A 162 0.36 3.88 11.90
CA ASP A 162 0.33 2.58 12.59
C ASP A 162 0.42 1.40 11.61
N ALA A 163 1.19 1.59 10.55
CA ALA A 163 1.22 0.69 9.41
C ALA A 163 2.03 -0.58 9.70
N THR A 164 1.55 -1.69 9.16
CA THR A 164 2.26 -2.98 9.07
C THR A 164 2.44 -3.32 7.61
N VAL A 165 3.65 -3.75 7.24
CA VAL A 165 4.02 -4.08 5.87
C VAL A 165 4.43 -5.55 5.78
N GLU A 166 3.79 -6.29 4.89
CA GLU A 166 4.10 -7.69 4.61
C GLU A 166 4.46 -7.86 3.14
N THR A 167 5.39 -8.77 2.83
CA THR A 167 5.70 -9.13 1.45
C THR A 167 4.67 -10.15 0.96
N LEU A 168 4.08 -9.90 -0.22
CA LEU A 168 3.21 -10.87 -0.87
C LEU A 168 4.05 -12.02 -1.42
N HIS A 169 3.78 -13.24 -0.94
CA HIS A 169 4.42 -14.46 -1.41
C HIS A 169 3.40 -15.31 -2.16
N PHE A 170 3.65 -15.55 -3.45
CA PHE A 170 2.87 -16.50 -4.25
C PHE A 170 3.44 -17.91 -4.01
N SER A 171 2.56 -18.88 -3.73
CA SER A 171 2.97 -20.26 -3.40
C SER A 171 3.55 -21.04 -4.57
N ASP A 172 3.43 -20.50 -5.79
CA ASP A 172 3.84 -21.18 -7.00
C ASP A 172 5.26 -20.74 -7.36
N GLU A 173 6.19 -21.70 -7.34
CA GLU A 173 7.66 -21.57 -7.43
C GLU A 173 8.21 -20.86 -8.69
N GLU A 174 7.38 -20.23 -9.54
CA GLU A 174 7.83 -19.58 -10.78
C GLU A 174 8.26 -18.12 -10.59
N TYR A 175 7.86 -17.46 -9.49
CA TYR A 175 8.27 -16.09 -9.17
C TYR A 175 9.15 -16.04 -7.92
N SER A 176 10.30 -16.71 -7.95
CA SER A 176 11.37 -16.40 -6.99
C SER A 176 11.96 -15.04 -7.37
N TYR A 177 11.56 -13.97 -6.67
CA TYR A 177 12.34 -12.75 -6.68
C TYR A 177 13.71 -13.08 -6.10
N VAL A 178 14.73 -13.10 -6.96
CA VAL A 178 16.12 -13.26 -6.52
C VAL A 178 16.44 -12.02 -5.71
N THR A 179 16.49 -12.17 -4.39
CA THR A 179 17.07 -11.17 -3.50
C THR A 179 18.58 -11.23 -3.70
N GLU A 180 19.08 -10.64 -4.78
CA GLU A 180 20.50 -10.30 -4.84
C GLU A 180 20.71 -9.13 -3.88
N ASP A 181 21.29 -9.44 -2.72
CA ASP A 181 21.86 -8.47 -1.81
C ASP A 181 22.90 -7.64 -2.60
N PRO A 182 22.78 -6.29 -2.69
CA PRO A 182 23.72 -5.49 -3.48
C PRO A 182 25.12 -5.37 -2.85
N HIS A 183 25.47 -6.22 -1.89
CA HIS A 183 26.67 -6.12 -1.07
C HIS A 183 27.66 -7.30 -1.16
N ASP A 184 27.59 -8.15 -2.18
CA ASP A 184 28.70 -9.08 -2.52
C ASP A 184 29.52 -8.62 -3.74
#